data_AF-A0A7V0WEA7-F1
#
_entry.id   AF-A0A7V0WEA7-F1
#
_cell.length_a   1.000
_cell.length_b   1.000
_cell.length_c   1.000
_cell.angle_alpha   90.00
_cell.angle_beta   90.00
_cell.angle_gamma   90.00
#
_symmetry.space_group_name_H-M   'P 1'
#
loop_
_entity.id
_entity.type
_entity.pdbx_description
1 polymer ?
#
loop_
_entity_poly.entity_id
_entity_poly.type
_entity_poly.pdbx_seq_one_letter_code
_entity_poly.pdbx_strand_id
1 'polypeptide(L)'
;MENKEKKDIFDIIWGFLASVKLAVVILIILALTSIIGTIVEQRAEQATNIALLAKLFGDSLAPTVYNIFAKLGFMDMYHSWWFVGLLVLFSINLTVCSLDRFPKTLRL
;
A
#
# COMPACT_ATOMS: atom_id res chain seq x y z
N MET A 1 -0.55 22.63 -40.42
CA MET A 1 -1.69 21.83 -39.91
C MET A 1 -1.14 21.01 -38.76
N GLU A 2 -1.27 21.54 -37.53
CA GLU A 2 -0.68 20.92 -36.35
C GLU A 2 -1.46 19.64 -36.05
N ASN A 3 -0.78 18.51 -36.22
CA ASN A 3 -1.35 17.18 -36.03
C ASN A 3 -1.75 17.04 -34.55
N LYS A 4 -3.05 17.16 -34.25
CA LYS A 4 -3.61 16.77 -32.95
C LYS A 4 -3.41 15.26 -32.83
N GLU A 5 -2.25 14.85 -32.31
CA GLU A 5 -2.08 13.49 -31.83
C GLU A 5 -3.22 13.19 -30.86
N LYS A 6 -4.02 12.18 -31.20
CA LYS A 6 -5.02 11.65 -30.29
C LYS A 6 -4.22 11.11 -29.10
N LYS A 7 -4.25 11.79 -27.96
CA LYS A 7 -3.69 11.28 -26.71
C LYS A 7 -4.20 9.85 -26.56
N ASP A 8 -3.30 8.88 -26.69
CA ASP A 8 -3.67 7.50 -26.56
C ASP A 8 -4.01 7.24 -25.08
N ILE A 9 -4.91 6.31 -24.81
CA ILE A 9 -5.25 5.93 -23.43
C ILE A 9 -3.96 5.51 -22.69
N PHE A 10 -3.01 4.93 -23.42
CA PHE A 10 -1.67 4.61 -22.95
C PHE A 10 -0.90 5.81 -22.43
N ASP A 11 -0.89 6.96 -23.11
CA ASP A 11 -0.17 8.16 -22.67
C ASP A 11 -0.75 8.73 -21.37
N ILE A 12 -2.07 8.64 -21.22
CA ILE A 12 -2.77 9.10 -20.01
C ILE A 12 -2.43 8.19 -18.82
N ILE A 13 -2.49 6.87 -19.01
CA ILE A 13 -2.14 5.88 -17.99
C ILE A 13 -0.65 6.00 -17.62
N TRP A 14 0.22 6.15 -18.62
CA TRP A 14 1.66 6.33 -18.41
C TRP A 14 1.94 7.59 -17.60
N GLY A 15 1.34 8.72 -17.95
CA GLY A 15 1.48 9.96 -17.20
C GLY A 15 0.98 9.87 -15.74
N PHE A 16 -0.07 9.09 -15.49
CA PHE A 16 -0.56 8.83 -14.13
C PHE A 16 0.41 7.95 -13.33
N LEU A 17 0.91 6.86 -13.94
CA LEU A 17 1.88 5.94 -13.33
C LEU A 17 3.28 6.56 -13.17
N ALA A 18 3.67 7.54 -13.98
CA ALA A 18 4.92 8.29 -13.86
C ALA A 18 4.87 9.41 -12.78
N SER A 19 3.77 9.50 -12.03
CA SER A 19 3.59 10.55 -11.02
C SER A 19 4.32 10.22 -9.71
N VAL A 20 5.33 11.03 -9.36
CA VAL A 20 6.00 10.97 -8.06
C VAL A 20 5.02 11.25 -6.90
N LYS A 21 4.00 12.10 -7.12
CA LYS A 21 2.98 12.37 -6.11
C LYS A 21 2.20 11.09 -5.77
N LEU A 22 1.89 10.28 -6.78
CA LEU A 22 1.22 8.99 -6.58
C LEU A 22 2.12 8.04 -5.77
N ALA A 23 3.42 7.96 -6.11
CA ALA A 23 4.42 7.18 -5.36
C ALA A 23 4.39 7.52 -3.86
N VAL A 24 4.48 8.81 -3.54
CA VAL A 24 4.54 9.30 -2.15
C VAL A 24 3.24 8.97 -1.41
N VAL A 25 2.08 9.16 -2.03
CA VAL A 25 0.80 8.83 -1.41
C VAL A 25 0.68 7.33 -1.12
N ILE A 26 1.03 6.47 -2.07
CA ILE A 26 0.98 5.02 -1.86
C ILE A 26 1.97 4.59 -0.76
N LEU A 27 3.17 5.16 -0.76
CA LEU A 27 4.17 4.88 0.26
C LEU A 27 3.70 5.28 1.67
N ILE A 28 3.03 6.43 1.81
CA ILE A 28 2.42 6.85 3.08
C ILE A 28 1.35 5.85 3.53
N ILE A 29 0.48 5.40 2.62
CA ILE A 29 -0.56 4.40 2.95
C ILE A 29 0.09 3.08 3.39
N LEU A 30 1.12 2.61 2.67
CA LEU A 30 1.87 1.40 3.03
C LEU A 30 2.55 1.54 4.39
N ALA A 31 3.14 2.71 4.70
CA ALA A 31 3.77 2.98 5.98
C ALA A 31 2.75 2.96 7.13
N LEU A 32 1.62 3.65 6.98
CA LEU A 32 0.56 3.70 7.99
C LEU A 32 -0.02 2.30 8.27
N THR A 33 -0.29 1.54 7.22
CA THR A 33 -0.79 0.16 7.34
C THR A 33 0.25 -0.76 7.97
N SER A 34 1.54 -0.61 7.65
CA SER A 34 2.63 -1.38 8.27
C SER A 34 2.78 -1.08 9.77
N ILE A 35 2.59 0.16 10.20
CA ILE A 35 2.57 0.52 11.62
C ILE A 35 1.43 -0.24 12.33
N ILE A 36 0.24 -0.26 11.73
CA ILE A 36 -0.91 -1.00 12.27
C ILE A 36 -0.60 -2.51 12.33
N GLY A 37 -0.03 -3.06 11.26
CA GLY A 37 0.38 -4.47 11.19
C GLY A 37 1.47 -4.88 12.18
N THR A 38 2.20 -3.92 12.75
CA THR A 38 3.23 -4.16 13.78
C THR A 38 2.61 -4.31 15.18
N ILE A 39 1.45 -3.69 15.42
CA ILE A 39 0.71 -3.80 16.69
C ILE A 39 0.09 -5.20 16.84
N VAL A 40 -0.30 -5.80 15.73
CA VAL A 40 -0.93 -7.13 15.66
C VAL A 40 0.15 -8.18 15.40
N GLU A 41 0.16 -9.23 16.22
CA GLU A 41 1.09 -10.34 16.02
C GLU A 41 0.65 -11.16 14.79
N GLN A 42 1.46 -11.09 13.72
CA GLN A 42 1.14 -11.72 12.44
C GLN A 42 1.09 -13.24 12.57
N ARG A 43 0.02 -13.85 12.08
CA ARG A 43 -0.20 -15.32 12.09
C ARG A 43 -0.10 -15.97 13.48
N ALA A 44 -0.22 -15.20 14.55
CA ALA A 44 -0.30 -15.74 15.90
C ALA A 44 -1.69 -16.29 16.20
N GLU A 45 -1.79 -17.02 17.31
CA GLU A 45 -3.06 -17.54 17.79
C GLU A 45 -4.02 -16.39 18.15
N GLN A 46 -5.31 -16.61 17.88
CA GLN A 46 -6.38 -15.63 18.17
C GLN A 46 -6.37 -15.16 19.63
N ALA A 47 -6.13 -16.08 20.58
CA ALA A 47 -6.09 -15.75 22.00
C ALA A 47 -5.00 -14.73 22.34
N THR A 48 -3.82 -14.85 21.72
CA THR A 48 -2.68 -13.94 21.94
C THR A 48 -2.99 -12.53 21.44
N ASN A 49 -3.55 -12.43 20.24
CA ASN A 49 -3.92 -11.13 19.65
C ASN A 49 -5.08 -10.46 20.42
N ILE A 50 -6.08 -11.21 20.87
CA ILE A 50 -7.15 -10.66 21.72
C ILE A 50 -6.59 -10.15 23.05
N ALA A 51 -5.65 -10.89 23.69
CA ALA A 51 -5.03 -10.45 24.93
C ALA A 51 -4.18 -9.18 24.74
N LEU A 52 -3.48 -9.02 23.62
CA LEU A 52 -2.78 -7.78 23.28
C LEU A 52 -3.75 -6.62 23.03
N LEU A 53 -4.82 -6.85 22.27
CA LEU A 53 -5.84 -5.83 22.00
C LEU A 53 -6.59 -5.43 23.28
N ALA A 54 -6.79 -6.34 24.22
CA ALA A 54 -7.38 -6.04 25.53
C ALA A 54 -6.53 -5.07 26.34
N LYS A 55 -5.19 -5.19 26.28
CA LYS A 55 -4.28 -4.23 26.93
C LYS A 55 -4.33 -2.83 26.31
N LEU A 56 -4.69 -2.71 25.03
CA LEU A 56 -4.71 -1.44 24.30
C LEU A 56 -6.09 -0.77 24.26
N PHE A 57 -7.16 -1.56 24.10
CA PHE A 57 -8.53 -1.09 23.87
C PHE A 57 -9.51 -1.49 24.98
N GLY A 58 -9.07 -2.30 25.95
CA GLY A 58 -9.91 -2.83 27.03
C GLY A 58 -10.57 -4.17 26.69
N ASP A 59 -10.87 -4.97 27.72
CA ASP A 59 -11.39 -6.34 27.60
C ASP A 59 -12.72 -6.45 26.84
N SER A 60 -13.58 -5.43 26.96
CA SER A 60 -14.89 -5.42 26.30
C SER A 60 -14.83 -5.13 24.80
N LEU A 61 -13.84 -4.36 24.34
CA LEU A 61 -13.70 -3.94 22.95
C LEU A 61 -12.75 -4.84 22.15
N ALA A 62 -11.82 -5.52 22.82
CA ALA A 62 -10.82 -6.40 22.21
C ALA A 62 -11.38 -7.44 21.21
N PRO A 63 -12.43 -8.23 21.51
CA PRO A 63 -12.95 -9.22 20.58
C PRO A 63 -13.60 -8.59 19.34
N THR A 64 -14.24 -7.43 19.49
CA THR A 64 -14.86 -6.69 18.38
C THR A 64 -13.79 -6.13 17.45
N VAL A 65 -12.74 -5.50 18.02
CA VAL A 65 -11.61 -4.98 17.26
C VAL A 65 -10.87 -6.10 16.53
N TYR A 66 -10.62 -7.23 17.22
CA TYR A 66 -10.00 -8.41 16.61
C TYR A 66 -10.78 -8.89 15.38
N ASN A 67 -12.10 -9.01 15.48
CA ASN A 67 -12.93 -9.50 14.37
C ASN A 67 -12.92 -8.53 13.17
N ILE A 68 -12.92 -7.22 13.42
CA ILE A 68 -12.79 -6.20 12.36
C ILE A 68 -11.43 -6.33 11.67
N PHE A 69 -10.35 -6.44 12.46
CA PHE A 69 -8.99 -6.55 11.93
C PHE A 69 -8.78 -7.86 11.16
N ALA A 70 -9.32 -8.97 11.66
CA ALA A 70 -9.29 -10.26 10.99
C ALA A 70 -10.04 -10.21 9.64
N LYS A 71 -11.22 -9.59 9.59
CA LYS A 71 -11.99 -9.42 8.34
C LYS A 71 -11.29 -8.51 7.34
N LEU A 72 -10.60 -7.47 7.80
CA LEU A 72 -9.77 -6.63 6.92
C LEU A 72 -8.47 -7.34 6.48
N GLY A 73 -8.10 -8.46 7.09
CA GLY A 73 -6.88 -9.19 6.78
C GLY A 73 -5.63 -8.69 7.51
N PHE A 74 -5.76 -7.83 8.53
CA PHE A 74 -4.61 -7.32 9.30
C PHE A 74 -3.85 -8.41 10.08
N MET A 75 -4.48 -9.55 10.35
CA MET A 75 -3.86 -10.71 11.02
C MET A 75 -2.84 -11.44 10.12
N ASP A 76 -2.96 -11.28 8.80
CA ASP A 76 -2.00 -11.73 7.79
C ASP A 76 -1.90 -10.65 6.70
N MET A 77 -1.50 -9.46 7.14
CA MET A 77 -1.54 -8.23 6.33
C MET A 77 -0.68 -8.37 5.07
N TYR A 78 0.52 -8.93 5.20
CA TYR A 78 1.50 -9.03 4.12
C TYR A 78 1.07 -9.95 2.97
N HIS A 79 0.13 -10.87 3.20
CA HIS A 79 -0.44 -11.73 2.17
C HIS A 79 -1.85 -11.29 1.74
N SER A 80 -2.38 -10.23 2.35
CA SER A 80 -3.69 -9.72 2.00
C SER A 80 -3.69 -9.10 0.61
N TRP A 81 -4.70 -9.42 -0.19
CA TRP A 81 -4.82 -9.00 -1.59
C TRP A 81 -4.70 -7.48 -1.77
N TRP A 82 -5.23 -6.69 -0.84
CA TRP A 82 -5.18 -5.22 -0.90
C TRP A 82 -3.77 -4.69 -0.63
N PHE A 83 -3.01 -5.29 0.30
CA PHE A 83 -1.65 -4.86 0.62
C PHE A 83 -0.68 -5.24 -0.50
N VAL A 84 -0.81 -6.47 -1.02
CA VAL A 84 -0.06 -6.92 -2.20
C VAL A 84 -0.40 -6.05 -3.42
N GLY A 85 -1.68 -5.69 -3.61
CA GLY A 85 -2.12 -4.78 -4.66
C GLY A 85 -1.46 -3.39 -4.55
N LEU A 86 -1.38 -2.83 -3.35
CA LEU A 86 -0.69 -1.56 -3.09
C LEU A 86 0.82 -1.67 -3.37
N LEU A 87 1.46 -2.76 -2.95
CA LEU A 87 2.88 -3.00 -3.23
C LEU A 87 3.16 -3.11 -4.72
N VAL A 88 2.37 -3.90 -5.45
CA VAL A 88 2.54 -4.06 -6.91
C VAL A 88 2.32 -2.73 -7.62
N LEU A 89 1.28 -1.98 -7.25
CA LEU A 89 1.02 -0.66 -7.81
C LEU A 89 2.17 0.30 -7.54
N PHE A 90 2.71 0.29 -6.32
CA PHE A 90 3.87 1.08 -5.94
C PHE A 90 5.11 0.69 -6.76
N SER A 91 5.38 -0.61 -6.91
CA SER A 91 6.51 -1.12 -7.71
C SER A 91 6.41 -0.73 -9.18
N ILE A 92 5.22 -0.80 -9.78
CA ILE A 92 4.98 -0.35 -11.16
C ILE A 92 5.23 1.15 -11.27
N ASN A 93 4.63 1.94 -10.37
CA ASN A 93 4.80 3.40 -10.35
C ASN A 93 6.28 3.79 -10.22
N LEU A 94 7.02 3.16 -9.30
CA LEU A 94 8.46 3.39 -9.13
C LEU A 94 9.25 3.02 -10.38
N THR A 95 8.94 1.87 -10.99
CA THR A 95 9.64 1.40 -12.20
C THR A 95 9.45 2.39 -13.34
N VAL A 96 8.22 2.86 -13.58
CA VAL A 96 7.91 3.88 -14.59
C VAL A 96 8.62 5.20 -14.28
N CYS A 97 8.54 5.68 -13.03
CA CYS A 97 9.23 6.89 -12.61
C CYS A 97 10.76 6.80 -12.80
N SER A 98 11.36 5.66 -12.47
CA SER A 98 12.78 5.41 -12.65
C SER A 98 13.16 5.41 -14.12
N LEU A 99 12.41 4.75 -15.00
CA LEU A 99 12.69 4.72 -16.44
C LEU A 99 12.60 6.10 -17.09
N ASP A 100 11.63 6.93 -16.70
CA ASP A 100 11.46 8.28 -17.26
C ASP A 100 12.52 9.28 -16.77
N ARG A 101 13.03 9.08 -15.53
CA ARG A 101 13.94 10.03 -14.87
C ARG A 101 15.41 9.67 -15.02
N PHE A 102 15.77 8.38 -14.92
CA PHE A 102 17.14 7.88 -14.92
C PHE A 102 17.99 8.27 -16.14
N PRO A 103 17.51 8.16 -17.40
CA PRO A 103 18.32 8.54 -18.57
C PRO A 103 18.57 10.06 -18.68
N LYS A 104 17.75 10.88 -18.02
CA LYS A 104 17.97 12.35 -17.96
C LYS A 104 19.09 12.71 -16.99
N THR A 105 19.33 11.90 -15.96
CA THR A 105 20.38 12.15 -14.96
C THR A 105 21.75 11.62 -15.41
N LEU A 106 21.80 10.58 -16.25
CA LEU A 106 23.04 10.02 -16.80
C LEU A 106 23.62 10.80 -17.99
N ARG A 107 22.91 11.81 -18.52
CA ARG A 107 23.39 12.70 -19.59
C ARG A 107 24.15 13.93 -19.06
N LEU A 108 24.83 13.79 -17.92
CA LEU A 108 25.81 14.75 -17.39
C LEU A 108 27.21 14.26 -17.71
#